data_AF-A0A167W598-F1
#
_entry.id   AF-A0A167W598-F1
#
_cell.length_a   1.000
_cell.length_b   1.000
_cell.length_c   1.000
_cell.angle_alpha   90.00
_cell.angle_beta   90.00
_cell.angle_gamma   90.00
#
_symmetry.space_group_name_H-M   'P 1'
#
loop_
_entity.id
_entity.type
_entity.pdbx_description
1 polymer ?
#
loop_
_entity_poly.entity_id
_entity_poly.type
_entity_poly.pdbx_seq_one_letter_code
_entity_poly.pdbx_strand_id
1 'polypeptide(L)'
;MTQPIPTYEERRWKAAAERWPFRDDALMEGPPSCTLRDLRRPRLRRCPFDPDTITWLSRLGGGLDGYCWKVNFGDQGPFVLKLFWDRARVTMAGFAAQKECRNAALLQMMATAVEDGKASGTPVLLNIRTADWTDAMENVESFSVEARQNAEGNLKQAAEMNIELRPVLSVPRLRRCFGWLPLPAEFLKAIPRPLRVPAVRLDHKRTRWLDYSDDPETPYTGIVYEYIEAGPNDPAVVQEVLDFLHLAGFVNASGPRGCNWESSVLLDLSDIVNPLQRSWSSVWHKRGMTATQGSGVQSAFMLRD
;
A
#
# COMPACT_ATOMS: atom_id res chain seq x y z
N MET A 1 -22.90 5.11 -15.79
CA MET A 1 -22.03 4.12 -16.46
C MET A 1 -22.06 2.84 -15.64
N THR A 2 -22.60 1.77 -16.21
CA THR A 2 -22.61 0.42 -15.64
C THR A 2 -21.20 -0.16 -15.69
N GLN A 3 -20.74 -0.81 -14.61
CA GLN A 3 -19.45 -1.49 -14.59
C GLN A 3 -19.45 -2.65 -15.59
N PRO A 4 -18.39 -2.84 -16.41
CA PRO A 4 -18.23 -4.07 -17.18
C PRO A 4 -18.29 -5.26 -16.22
N ILE A 5 -19.03 -6.29 -16.59
CA ILE A 5 -19.12 -7.50 -15.76
C ILE A 5 -17.72 -8.13 -15.73
N PRO A 6 -17.10 -8.31 -14.55
CA PRO A 6 -15.80 -8.96 -14.44
C PRO A 6 -15.83 -10.34 -15.09
N THR A 7 -14.74 -10.74 -15.75
CA THR A 7 -14.65 -12.07 -16.35
C THR A 7 -14.75 -13.14 -15.26
N TYR A 8 -15.11 -14.38 -15.64
CA TYR A 8 -15.15 -15.48 -14.67
C TYR A 8 -13.79 -15.69 -14.00
N GLU A 9 -12.71 -15.61 -14.77
CA GLU A 9 -11.33 -15.76 -14.31
C GLU A 9 -10.94 -14.67 -13.32
N GLU A 10 -11.23 -13.40 -13.65
CA GLU A 10 -11.00 -12.27 -12.76
C GLU A 10 -11.71 -12.47 -11.41
N ARG A 11 -13.00 -12.87 -11.42
CA ARG A 11 -13.76 -13.12 -10.18
C ARG A 11 -13.17 -14.27 -9.37
N ARG A 12 -12.83 -15.38 -10.03
CA ARG A 12 -12.26 -16.57 -9.38
C ARG A 12 -10.91 -16.24 -8.76
N TRP A 13 -10.06 -15.52 -9.49
CA TRP A 13 -8.74 -15.09 -9.03
C TRP A 13 -8.86 -14.17 -7.83
N LYS A 14 -9.64 -13.08 -7.93
CA LYS A 14 -9.84 -12.13 -6.84
C LYS A 14 -10.41 -12.80 -5.59
N ALA A 15 -11.38 -13.71 -5.73
CA ALA A 15 -11.93 -14.45 -4.60
C ALA A 15 -10.90 -15.37 -3.92
N ALA A 16 -10.04 -16.03 -4.70
CA ALA A 16 -8.94 -16.83 -4.16
C ALA A 16 -7.87 -15.95 -3.49
N ALA A 17 -7.53 -14.83 -4.11
CA ALA A 17 -6.53 -13.89 -3.63
C ALA A 17 -6.86 -13.36 -2.24
N GLU A 18 -8.14 -13.18 -1.88
CA GLU A 18 -8.52 -12.77 -0.52
C GLU A 18 -8.09 -13.75 0.58
N ARG A 19 -7.83 -15.02 0.24
CA ARG A 19 -7.43 -16.06 1.20
C ARG A 19 -5.92 -16.28 1.24
N TRP A 20 -5.17 -15.70 0.31
CA TRP A 20 -3.72 -15.89 0.29
C TRP A 20 -3.05 -15.18 1.47
N PRO A 21 -1.99 -15.79 2.03
CA PRO A 21 -1.11 -15.09 2.96
C PRO A 21 -0.67 -13.74 2.38
N PHE A 22 -0.58 -12.74 3.24
CA PHE A 22 -0.18 -11.37 2.88
C PHE A 22 0.97 -10.85 3.75
N ARG A 23 1.42 -11.66 4.71
CA ARG A 23 2.56 -11.45 5.59
C ARG A 23 3.58 -12.55 5.33
N ASP A 24 4.84 -12.21 5.49
CA ASP A 24 5.99 -13.10 5.47
C ASP A 24 6.79 -12.88 6.76
N ASP A 25 7.11 -13.96 7.48
CA ASP A 25 7.84 -13.90 8.75
C ASP A 25 9.34 -13.61 8.55
N ALA A 26 9.86 -13.72 7.32
CA ALA A 26 11.21 -13.29 7.00
C ALA A 26 11.38 -11.80 7.32
N LEU A 27 12.52 -11.45 7.95
CA LEU A 27 12.86 -10.06 8.24
C LEU A 27 13.02 -9.27 6.94
N MET A 28 12.65 -7.99 6.98
CA MET A 28 12.79 -7.06 5.88
C MET A 28 14.24 -6.56 5.75
N GLU A 29 15.14 -7.48 5.43
CA GLU A 29 16.56 -7.22 5.20
C GLU A 29 16.88 -7.38 3.72
N GLY A 30 17.58 -6.40 3.13
CA GLY A 30 17.90 -6.38 1.71
C GLY A 30 16.68 -6.23 0.78
N PRO A 31 16.88 -6.35 -0.54
CA PRO A 31 15.80 -6.22 -1.52
C PRO A 31 14.79 -7.37 -1.45
N PRO A 32 13.50 -7.13 -1.78
CA PRO A 32 12.53 -8.21 -1.97
C PRO A 32 12.83 -9.03 -3.22
N SER A 33 12.39 -10.30 -3.22
CA SER A 33 12.31 -11.09 -4.43
C SER A 33 11.33 -10.44 -5.42
N CYS A 34 11.71 -10.39 -6.70
CA CYS A 34 10.88 -9.85 -7.79
C CYS A 34 10.49 -10.94 -8.81
N THR A 35 10.33 -12.19 -8.37
CA THR A 35 9.82 -13.25 -9.27
C THR A 35 8.36 -13.00 -9.64
N LEU A 36 7.93 -13.53 -10.79
CA LEU A 36 6.53 -13.48 -11.22
C LEU A 36 5.59 -14.09 -10.17
N ARG A 37 6.04 -15.18 -9.52
CA ARG A 37 5.30 -15.83 -8.44
C ARG A 37 5.05 -14.88 -7.27
N ASP A 38 6.08 -14.15 -6.86
CA ASP A 38 5.98 -13.24 -5.71
C ASP A 38 5.17 -11.99 -6.07
N LEU A 39 5.26 -11.48 -7.31
CA LEU A 39 4.48 -10.32 -7.76
C LEU A 39 2.99 -10.63 -7.81
N ARG A 40 2.62 -11.87 -8.18
CA ARG A 40 1.23 -12.34 -8.12
C ARG A 40 0.73 -12.57 -6.70
N ARG A 41 1.62 -12.71 -5.72
CA ARG A 41 1.29 -13.01 -4.31
C ARG A 41 2.17 -12.19 -3.35
N PRO A 42 2.08 -10.86 -3.39
CA PRO A 42 2.96 -10.01 -2.59
C PRO A 42 2.67 -10.21 -1.11
N ARG A 43 3.73 -10.46 -0.35
CA ARG A 43 3.68 -10.65 1.11
C ARG A 43 4.64 -9.66 1.75
N LEU A 44 4.14 -8.88 2.71
CA LEU A 44 4.99 -7.94 3.42
C LEU A 44 5.90 -8.70 4.37
N ARG A 45 7.20 -8.44 4.32
CA ARG A 45 8.20 -8.98 5.24
C ARG A 45 8.10 -8.32 6.61
N ARG A 46 8.55 -9.05 7.65
CA ARG A 46 8.47 -8.60 9.04
C ARG A 46 9.44 -7.45 9.30
N CYS A 47 9.00 -6.50 10.12
CA CYS A 47 9.82 -5.39 10.58
C CYS A 47 11.02 -5.90 11.38
N PRO A 48 12.25 -5.44 11.09
CA PRO A 48 13.44 -5.85 11.83
C PRO A 48 13.59 -5.14 13.18
N PHE A 49 12.79 -4.12 13.46
CA PHE A 49 12.86 -3.40 14.73
C PHE A 49 12.27 -4.21 15.88
N ASP A 50 12.90 -4.09 17.05
CA ASP A 50 12.46 -4.74 18.27
C ASP A 50 11.24 -4.00 18.88
N PRO A 51 10.04 -4.61 18.91
CA PRO A 51 8.87 -3.97 19.49
C PRO A 51 9.08 -3.58 20.96
N ASP A 52 9.86 -4.32 21.74
CA ASP A 52 10.03 -4.06 23.17
C ASP A 52 10.80 -2.75 23.47
N THR A 53 11.39 -2.15 22.44
CA THR A 53 12.14 -0.89 22.51
C THR A 53 11.33 0.34 22.09
N ILE A 54 10.02 0.21 21.84
CA ILE A 54 9.21 1.33 21.36
C ILE A 54 9.12 2.44 22.41
N THR A 55 9.47 3.65 21.99
CA THR A 55 9.14 4.89 22.70
C THR A 55 8.04 5.64 21.96
N TRP A 56 6.90 5.85 22.63
CA TRP A 56 5.75 6.56 22.08
C TRP A 56 5.93 8.07 22.18
N LEU A 57 5.92 8.78 21.05
CA LEU A 57 6.20 10.21 21.01
C LEU A 57 4.91 11.04 20.94
N SER A 58 4.06 10.77 19.94
CA SER A 58 2.80 11.49 19.76
C SER A 58 1.78 10.66 19.00
N ARG A 59 0.50 10.99 19.19
CA ARG A 59 -0.57 10.52 18.32
C ARG A 59 -0.47 11.27 17.00
N LEU A 60 -0.52 10.53 15.90
CA LEU A 60 -0.73 11.13 14.59
C LEU A 60 -2.23 11.18 14.40
N GLY A 61 -2.92 10.05 14.28
CA GLY A 61 -4.38 10.03 14.26
C GLY A 61 -4.89 8.72 13.68
N GLY A 62 -6.21 8.64 13.46
CA GLY A 62 -6.82 7.38 13.02
C GLY A 62 -7.97 7.58 12.05
N GLY A 63 -8.23 6.53 11.29
CA GLY A 63 -9.27 6.48 10.27
C GLY A 63 -10.03 5.16 10.29
N LEU A 64 -10.62 4.80 9.15
CA LEU A 64 -11.44 3.59 9.01
C LEU A 64 -10.66 2.30 9.30
N ASP A 65 -9.37 2.30 8.94
CA ASP A 65 -8.53 1.12 8.85
C ASP A 65 -7.64 0.90 10.07
N GLY A 66 -7.16 1.98 10.67
CA GLY A 66 -6.26 1.91 11.81
C GLY A 66 -5.99 3.25 12.48
N TYR A 67 -5.06 3.22 13.42
CA TYR A 67 -4.54 4.37 14.15
C TYR A 67 -3.02 4.44 14.04
N CYS A 68 -2.47 5.66 13.97
CA CYS A 68 -1.07 5.94 13.74
C CYS A 68 -0.46 6.71 14.91
N TRP A 69 0.77 6.34 15.27
CA TRP A 69 1.61 7.06 16.24
C TRP A 69 2.97 7.39 15.64
N LYS A 70 3.56 8.49 16.10
CA LYS A 70 4.99 8.77 15.95
C LYS A 70 5.73 8.02 17.05
N VAL A 71 6.71 7.20 16.69
CA VAL A 71 7.44 6.33 17.62
C VAL A 71 8.94 6.32 17.30
N ASN A 72 9.76 6.00 18.30
CA ASN A 72 11.13 5.52 18.11
C ASN A 72 11.21 4.03 18.44
N PHE A 73 12.19 3.33 17.91
CA PHE A 73 12.59 1.98 18.30
C PHE A 73 14.02 2.06 18.84
N GLY A 74 14.19 1.98 20.15
CA GLY A 74 15.48 2.27 20.79
C GLY A 74 15.92 3.70 20.53
N ASP A 75 17.12 3.88 19.99
CA ASP A 75 17.71 5.16 19.58
C ASP A 75 17.38 5.57 18.13
N GLN A 76 16.66 4.72 17.38
CA GLN A 76 16.29 4.98 15.98
C GLN A 76 14.91 5.64 15.86
N GLY A 77 14.80 6.63 14.97
CA GLY A 77 13.53 7.26 14.61
C GLY A 77 13.67 8.76 14.28
N PRO A 78 12.53 9.47 14.09
CA PRO A 78 11.17 8.99 14.28
C PRO A 78 10.63 8.13 13.14
N PHE A 79 9.71 7.23 13.49
CA PHE A 79 8.92 6.39 12.58
C PHE A 79 7.43 6.58 12.81
N VAL A 80 6.62 5.97 11.95
CA VAL A 80 5.18 5.82 12.15
C VAL A 80 4.83 4.36 12.33
N LEU A 81 4.13 4.06 13.43
CA LEU A 81 3.48 2.78 13.64
C LEU A 81 2.00 2.91 13.32
N LYS A 82 1.52 2.27 12.25
CA LYS A 82 0.08 2.14 11.94
C LYS A 82 -0.41 0.79 12.47
N LEU A 83 -1.35 0.82 13.41
CA LEU A 83 -2.03 -0.36 13.93
C LEU A 83 -3.41 -0.48 13.31
N PHE A 84 -3.78 -1.65 12.83
CA PHE A 84 -5.10 -1.91 12.23
C PHE A 84 -6.12 -2.36 13.27
N TRP A 85 -7.37 -1.87 13.17
CA TRP A 85 -8.42 -2.17 14.16
C TRP A 85 -8.82 -3.63 14.21
N ASP A 86 -8.87 -4.28 13.06
CA ASP A 86 -9.38 -5.64 12.92
C ASP A 86 -8.21 -6.63 13.06
N ARG A 87 -8.27 -7.56 14.02
CA ARG A 87 -7.23 -8.59 14.26
C ARG A 87 -7.27 -9.73 13.24
N ALA A 88 -8.46 -9.98 12.71
CA ALA A 88 -8.73 -10.97 11.68
C ALA A 88 -9.78 -10.43 10.69
N ARG A 89 -9.97 -11.14 9.58
CA ARG A 89 -10.98 -10.77 8.60
C ARG A 89 -12.39 -10.97 9.19
N VAL A 90 -13.09 -9.87 9.45
CA VAL A 90 -14.46 -9.89 9.99
C VAL A 90 -15.52 -9.94 8.88
N THR A 91 -15.23 -9.36 7.70
CA THR A 91 -16.20 -9.29 6.60
C THR A 91 -15.60 -9.68 5.25
N MET A 92 -16.48 -9.98 4.29
CA MET A 92 -16.10 -10.15 2.89
C MET A 92 -15.74 -8.83 2.21
N ALA A 93 -16.09 -7.67 2.79
CA ALA A 93 -15.93 -6.34 2.19
C ALA A 93 -14.48 -5.80 2.23
N GLY A 94 -13.58 -6.50 2.91
CA GLY A 94 -12.15 -6.23 2.89
C GLY A 94 -11.50 -6.36 4.27
N PHE A 95 -10.20 -6.59 4.25
CA PHE A 95 -9.36 -6.61 5.44
C PHE A 95 -8.23 -5.59 5.22
N ALA A 96 -8.27 -4.48 5.95
CA ALA A 96 -7.39 -3.33 5.69
C ALA A 96 -5.90 -3.68 5.81
N ALA A 97 -5.52 -4.41 6.87
CA ALA A 97 -4.15 -4.88 7.05
C ALA A 97 -3.66 -5.71 5.85
N GLN A 98 -4.51 -6.56 5.28
CA GLN A 98 -4.18 -7.33 4.08
C GLN A 98 -3.97 -6.47 2.84
N LYS A 99 -4.84 -5.47 2.62
CA LYS A 99 -4.70 -4.54 1.49
C LYS A 99 -3.41 -3.75 1.60
N GLU A 100 -3.15 -3.17 2.76
CA GLU A 100 -1.99 -2.34 3.02
C GLU A 100 -0.68 -3.13 2.90
N CYS A 101 -0.62 -4.34 3.50
CA CYS A 101 0.56 -5.20 3.39
C CYS A 101 0.87 -5.54 1.93
N ARG A 102 -0.16 -5.87 1.12
CA ARG A 102 0.03 -6.20 -0.29
C ARG A 102 0.50 -5.01 -1.11
N ASN A 103 -0.09 -3.84 -0.87
CA ASN A 103 0.33 -2.62 -1.55
C ASN A 103 1.77 -2.26 -1.16
N ALA A 104 2.11 -2.28 0.12
CA ALA A 104 3.47 -2.01 0.59
C ALA A 104 4.50 -2.98 -0.03
N ALA A 105 4.23 -4.28 0.01
CA ALA A 105 5.11 -5.29 -0.55
C ALA A 105 5.26 -5.14 -2.07
N LEU A 106 4.15 -4.95 -2.79
CA LEU A 106 4.18 -4.80 -4.24
C LEU A 106 4.95 -3.54 -4.67
N LEU A 107 4.76 -2.41 -3.98
CA LEU A 107 5.50 -1.17 -4.27
C LEU A 107 7.00 -1.32 -4.00
N GLN A 108 7.40 -2.05 -2.96
CA GLN A 108 8.82 -2.35 -2.71
C GLN A 108 9.42 -3.20 -3.83
N MET A 109 8.67 -4.19 -4.32
CA MET A 109 9.10 -5.04 -5.43
C MET A 109 9.21 -4.24 -6.74
N MET A 110 8.23 -3.38 -7.03
CA MET A 110 8.26 -2.51 -8.21
C MET A 110 9.45 -1.55 -8.19
N ALA A 111 9.73 -0.90 -7.06
CA ALA A 111 10.90 -0.05 -6.89
C ALA A 111 12.21 -0.81 -7.12
N THR A 112 12.32 -2.00 -6.55
CA THR A 112 13.50 -2.87 -6.72
C THR A 112 13.69 -3.30 -8.17
N ALA A 113 12.61 -3.74 -8.83
CA ALA A 113 12.65 -4.18 -10.21
C ALA A 113 13.05 -3.07 -11.19
N VAL A 114 12.63 -1.83 -10.94
CA VAL A 114 13.01 -0.67 -11.77
C VAL A 114 14.50 -0.34 -11.59
N GLU A 115 14.99 -0.30 -10.36
CA GLU A 115 16.41 -0.04 -10.08
C GLU A 115 17.30 -1.14 -10.67
N ASP A 116 16.94 -2.42 -10.46
CA ASP A 116 17.66 -3.55 -11.02
C ASP A 116 17.66 -3.48 -12.56
N GLY A 117 16.50 -3.21 -13.17
CA GLY A 117 16.35 -3.19 -14.63
C GLY A 117 17.14 -2.07 -15.28
N LYS A 118 17.21 -0.91 -14.60
CA LYS A 118 18.07 0.20 -15.00
C LYS A 118 19.55 -0.19 -14.90
N ALA A 119 19.97 -0.84 -13.81
CA ALA A 119 21.35 -1.25 -13.61
C ALA A 119 21.81 -2.33 -14.60
N SER A 120 20.92 -3.25 -14.99
CA SER A 120 21.20 -4.34 -15.92
C SER A 120 20.96 -4.02 -17.39
N GLY A 121 20.46 -2.82 -17.72
CA GLY A 121 20.10 -2.45 -19.09
C GLY A 121 18.85 -3.16 -19.63
N THR A 122 18.04 -3.76 -18.75
CA THR A 122 16.77 -4.44 -19.07
C THR A 122 15.62 -3.78 -18.30
N PRO A 123 15.19 -2.56 -18.72
CA PRO A 123 14.18 -1.80 -17.99
C PRO A 123 12.83 -2.51 -17.96
N VAL A 124 12.02 -2.18 -16.96
CA VAL A 124 10.62 -2.61 -16.91
C VAL A 124 9.87 -1.95 -18.07
N LEU A 125 9.12 -2.74 -18.84
CA LEU A 125 8.33 -2.27 -19.97
C LEU A 125 6.84 -2.37 -19.64
N LEU A 126 6.13 -1.24 -19.63
CA LEU A 126 4.70 -1.18 -19.30
C LEU A 126 3.88 -0.81 -20.53
N ASN A 127 2.73 -1.47 -20.71
CA ASN A 127 1.71 -1.08 -21.67
C ASN A 127 1.10 0.25 -21.24
N ILE A 128 1.20 1.29 -22.08
CA ILE A 128 0.66 2.61 -21.74
C ILE A 128 -0.84 2.75 -22.00
N ARG A 129 -1.46 1.76 -22.66
CA ARG A 129 -2.87 1.76 -23.06
C ARG A 129 -3.62 0.64 -22.35
N THR A 130 -3.54 0.59 -21.03
CA THR A 130 -4.29 -0.37 -20.22
C THR A 130 -5.78 -0.02 -20.20
N ALA A 131 -6.63 -0.95 -20.60
CA ALA A 131 -8.08 -0.77 -20.63
C ALA A 131 -8.81 -1.63 -19.60
N ASP A 132 -8.29 -2.82 -19.28
CA ASP A 132 -8.98 -3.76 -18.40
C ASP A 132 -8.07 -4.43 -17.35
N TRP A 133 -8.63 -5.43 -16.67
CA TRP A 133 -7.95 -6.13 -15.59
C TRP A 133 -6.75 -6.94 -16.09
N THR A 134 -6.85 -7.52 -17.29
CA THR A 134 -5.77 -8.30 -17.88
C THR A 134 -4.58 -7.40 -18.18
N ASP A 135 -4.81 -6.25 -18.82
CA ASP A 135 -3.72 -5.29 -19.11
C ASP A 135 -3.06 -4.79 -17.82
N ALA A 136 -3.86 -4.51 -16.79
CA ALA A 136 -3.35 -4.03 -15.50
C ALA A 136 -2.55 -5.13 -14.77
N MET A 137 -2.97 -6.39 -14.88
CA MET A 137 -2.22 -7.54 -14.38
C MET A 137 -0.91 -7.74 -15.14
N GLU A 138 -0.93 -7.66 -16.47
CA GLU A 138 0.27 -7.75 -17.30
C GLU A 138 1.29 -6.66 -16.93
N ASN A 139 0.85 -5.42 -16.69
CA ASN A 139 1.73 -4.36 -16.20
C ASN A 139 2.35 -4.66 -14.82
N VAL A 140 1.61 -5.29 -13.89
CA VAL A 140 2.19 -5.77 -12.62
C VAL A 140 3.23 -6.86 -12.88
N GLU A 141 2.95 -7.78 -13.80
CA GLU A 141 3.83 -8.91 -14.14
C GLU A 141 5.10 -8.48 -14.89
N SER A 142 5.07 -7.35 -15.61
CA SER A 142 6.23 -6.76 -16.27
C SER A 142 7.36 -6.37 -15.30
N PHE A 143 7.07 -6.19 -14.01
CA PHE A 143 8.10 -5.96 -13.00
C PHE A 143 8.87 -7.24 -12.63
N SER A 144 8.47 -8.40 -13.15
CA SER A 144 9.11 -9.67 -12.81
C SER A 144 10.51 -9.80 -13.41
N VAL A 145 11.37 -10.59 -12.74
CA VAL A 145 12.65 -11.00 -13.30
C VAL A 145 12.45 -11.72 -14.64
N GLU A 146 11.44 -12.59 -14.71
CA GLU A 146 11.08 -13.37 -15.89
C GLU A 146 10.71 -12.48 -17.08
N ALA A 147 9.89 -11.44 -16.86
CA ALA A 147 9.53 -10.49 -17.91
C ALA A 147 10.74 -9.70 -18.39
N ARG A 148 11.61 -9.24 -17.48
CA ARG A 148 12.82 -8.48 -17.84
C ARG A 148 13.86 -9.32 -18.57
N GLN A 149 14.00 -10.60 -18.22
CA GLN A 149 14.91 -11.54 -18.92
C GLN A 149 14.43 -11.87 -20.33
N ASN A 150 13.13 -11.78 -20.61
CA ASN A 150 12.54 -11.99 -21.93
C ASN A 150 12.18 -10.67 -22.65
N ALA A 151 12.94 -9.59 -22.41
CA ALA A 151 12.60 -8.26 -22.95
C ALA A 151 12.43 -8.24 -24.48
N GLU A 152 13.33 -8.89 -25.23
CA GLU A 152 13.24 -8.98 -26.70
C GLU A 152 11.99 -9.72 -27.18
N GLY A 153 11.65 -10.83 -26.53
CA GLY A 153 10.44 -11.60 -26.84
C GLY A 153 9.18 -10.79 -26.56
N ASN A 154 9.15 -10.08 -25.43
CA ASN A 154 8.03 -9.21 -25.05
C ASN A 154 7.86 -8.03 -26.02
N LEU A 155 8.96 -7.41 -26.47
CA LEU A 155 8.93 -6.34 -27.48
C LEU A 155 8.40 -6.84 -28.83
N LYS A 156 8.82 -8.04 -29.25
CA LYS A 156 8.32 -8.65 -30.49
C LYS A 156 6.82 -8.93 -30.41
N GLN A 157 6.37 -9.53 -29.31
CA GLN A 157 4.95 -9.81 -29.08
C GLN A 157 4.13 -8.51 -29.05
N ALA A 158 4.62 -7.47 -28.37
CA ALA A 158 3.95 -6.18 -28.33
C ALA A 158 3.83 -5.55 -29.73
N ALA A 159 4.88 -5.65 -30.56
CA ALA A 159 4.82 -5.17 -31.94
C ALA A 159 3.78 -5.94 -32.78
N GLU A 160 3.70 -7.27 -32.65
CA GLU A 160 2.71 -8.12 -33.32
C GLU A 160 1.27 -7.78 -32.89
N MET A 161 1.09 -7.42 -31.62
CA MET A 161 -0.20 -7.06 -31.03
C MET A 161 -0.52 -5.56 -31.13
N ASN A 162 0.36 -4.75 -31.73
CA ASN A 162 0.26 -3.29 -31.79
C ASN A 162 0.08 -2.63 -30.40
N ILE A 163 0.79 -3.16 -29.40
CA ILE A 163 0.84 -2.66 -28.03
C ILE A 163 2.00 -1.68 -27.89
N GLU A 164 1.71 -0.50 -27.36
CA GLU A 164 2.71 0.53 -27.10
C GLU A 164 3.31 0.34 -25.70
N LEU A 165 4.57 -0.09 -25.66
CA LEU A 165 5.33 -0.28 -24.42
C LEU A 165 6.20 0.95 -24.12
N ARG A 166 6.28 1.32 -22.84
CA ARG A 166 7.17 2.38 -22.35
C ARG A 166 8.13 1.84 -21.29
N PRO A 167 9.43 2.15 -21.40
CA PRO A 167 10.38 1.83 -20.33
C PRO A 167 10.14 2.71 -19.11
N VAL A 168 10.13 2.09 -17.93
CA VAL A 168 10.15 2.77 -16.63
C VAL A 168 11.57 2.77 -16.09
N LEU A 169 12.13 3.96 -15.92
CA LEU A 169 13.54 4.17 -15.53
C LEU A 169 13.71 4.76 -14.14
N SER A 170 12.61 5.11 -13.48
CA SER A 170 12.56 5.64 -12.12
C SER A 170 11.20 5.38 -11.52
N VAL A 171 11.17 5.22 -10.19
CA VAL A 171 9.95 5.21 -9.40
C VAL A 171 9.86 6.54 -8.66
N PRO A 172 8.70 7.22 -8.66
CA PRO A 172 8.56 8.47 -7.91
C PRO A 172 8.68 8.22 -6.40
N ARG A 173 8.76 9.28 -5.59
CA ARG A 173 8.98 9.15 -4.15
C ARG A 173 7.80 8.44 -3.47
N LEU A 174 7.98 7.16 -3.16
CA LEU A 174 7.02 6.34 -2.39
C LEU A 174 7.44 6.24 -0.93
N ARG A 175 6.47 6.21 -0.02
CA ARG A 175 6.73 6.09 1.41
C ARG A 175 7.49 4.80 1.74
N ARG A 176 8.61 4.91 2.44
CA ARG A 176 9.39 3.75 2.89
C ARG A 176 8.60 2.98 3.96
N CYS A 177 8.34 1.71 3.67
CA CYS A 177 7.82 0.72 4.61
C CYS A 177 9.00 -0.07 5.20
N PHE A 178 8.98 -0.29 6.50
CA PHE A 178 9.96 -1.09 7.23
C PHE A 178 9.45 -2.49 7.58
N GLY A 179 8.19 -2.79 7.26
CA GLY A 179 7.60 -4.13 7.41
C GLY A 179 6.47 -4.18 8.42
N TRP A 180 5.85 -5.37 8.52
CA TRP A 180 4.77 -5.61 9.47
C TRP A 180 5.31 -6.07 10.83
N LEU A 181 4.56 -5.80 11.87
CA LEU A 181 4.91 -6.10 13.26
C LEU A 181 3.69 -6.75 13.94
N PRO A 182 3.84 -7.92 14.57
CA PRO A 182 2.80 -8.45 15.45
C PRO A 182 2.77 -7.62 16.74
N LEU A 183 1.58 -7.18 17.15
CA LEU A 183 1.38 -6.36 18.34
C LEU A 183 0.38 -7.05 19.29
N PRO A 184 0.85 -7.78 20.31
CA PRO A 184 -0.01 -8.33 21.34
C PRO A 184 -0.79 -7.24 22.09
N ALA A 185 -1.92 -7.58 22.71
CA ALA A 185 -2.72 -6.61 23.47
C ALA A 185 -1.93 -5.95 24.62
N GLU A 186 -0.99 -6.67 25.24
CA GLU A 186 -0.07 -6.15 26.26
C GLU A 186 0.70 -4.91 25.77
N PHE A 187 1.04 -4.89 24.48
CA PHE A 187 1.74 -3.78 23.87
C PHE A 187 0.92 -2.48 23.90
N LEU A 188 -0.40 -2.60 23.85
CA LEU A 188 -1.32 -1.47 23.94
C LEU A 188 -1.39 -0.90 25.36
N LYS A 189 -1.14 -1.73 26.38
CA LYS A 189 -1.12 -1.28 27.78
C LYS A 189 0.08 -0.38 28.06
N ALA A 190 1.20 -0.62 27.37
CA ALA A 190 2.42 0.18 27.45
C ALA A 190 2.27 1.59 26.84
N ILE A 191 1.22 1.86 26.06
CA ILE A 191 0.95 3.19 25.52
C ILE A 191 0.65 4.15 26.69
N PRO A 192 1.40 5.26 26.84
CA PRO A 192 1.14 6.27 27.86
C PRO A 192 -0.31 6.76 27.79
N ARG A 193 -0.97 6.95 28.94
CA ARG A 193 -2.40 7.34 28.99
C ARG A 193 -2.77 8.50 28.06
N PRO A 194 -1.98 9.60 27.96
CA PRO A 194 -2.29 10.71 27.04
C PRO A 194 -2.24 10.33 25.55
N LEU A 195 -1.51 9.27 25.21
CA LEU A 195 -1.30 8.79 23.84
C LEU A 195 -2.20 7.61 23.47
N ARG A 196 -3.03 7.11 24.40
CA ARG A 196 -3.99 6.04 24.12
C ARG A 196 -5.01 6.49 23.09
N VAL A 197 -5.52 5.52 22.33
CA VAL A 197 -6.47 5.77 21.26
C VAL A 197 -7.82 6.14 21.85
N PRO A 198 -8.38 7.31 21.52
CA PRO A 198 -9.78 7.62 21.85
C PRO A 198 -10.72 6.79 20.96
N ALA A 199 -11.98 6.68 21.34
CA ALA A 199 -12.99 6.16 20.41
C ALA A 199 -13.05 7.07 19.17
N VAL A 200 -12.76 6.52 17.99
CA VAL A 200 -12.72 7.25 16.73
C VAL A 200 -14.08 7.12 16.05
N ARG A 201 -14.86 8.20 16.04
CA ARG A 201 -16.13 8.27 15.31
C ARG A 201 -15.85 8.56 13.84
N LEU A 202 -16.17 7.61 12.96
CA LEU A 202 -15.94 7.72 11.52
C LEU A 202 -17.12 8.35 10.79
N ASP A 203 -18.34 8.02 11.23
CA ASP A 203 -19.58 8.62 10.79
C ASP A 203 -20.67 8.47 11.87
N HIS A 204 -21.93 8.73 11.52
CA HIS A 204 -23.05 8.62 12.44
C HIS A 204 -23.35 7.17 12.90
N LYS A 205 -22.81 6.14 12.22
CA LYS A 205 -23.08 4.71 12.46
C LYS A 205 -21.85 3.91 12.88
N ARG A 206 -20.64 4.42 12.67
CA ARG A 206 -19.39 3.68 12.88
C ARG A 206 -18.47 4.39 13.85
N THR A 207 -18.15 3.70 14.93
CA THR A 207 -17.11 4.07 15.89
C THR A 207 -16.08 2.94 15.92
N ARG A 208 -14.79 3.27 15.92
CA ARG A 208 -13.68 2.34 16.11
C ARG A 208 -13.04 2.59 17.46
N TRP A 209 -12.60 1.52 18.11
CA TRP A 209 -11.85 1.56 19.36
C TRP A 209 -10.90 0.37 19.40
N LEU A 210 -9.88 0.46 20.24
CA LEU A 210 -9.03 -0.69 20.54
C LEU A 210 -9.68 -1.54 21.61
N ASP A 211 -9.61 -2.84 21.40
CA ASP A 211 -9.88 -3.81 22.45
C ASP A 211 -8.59 -4.06 23.22
N TYR A 212 -8.55 -3.58 24.45
CA TYR A 212 -7.44 -3.74 25.39
C TYR A 212 -7.53 -5.03 26.20
N SER A 213 -8.49 -5.93 25.89
CA SER A 213 -8.60 -7.22 26.55
C SER A 213 -7.45 -8.16 26.18
N ASP A 214 -7.08 -8.99 27.15
CA ASP A 214 -5.98 -9.94 27.07
C ASP A 214 -6.41 -11.19 26.32
N ASP A 215 -6.52 -11.08 25.00
CA ASP A 215 -6.52 -12.24 24.10
C ASP A 215 -5.11 -12.41 23.50
N PRO A 216 -4.31 -13.35 24.02
CA PRO A 216 -2.95 -13.58 23.58
C PRO A 216 -2.87 -14.31 22.23
N GLU A 217 -3.95 -14.94 21.75
CA GLU A 217 -3.90 -15.78 20.56
C GLU A 217 -3.94 -14.98 19.25
N THR A 218 -4.49 -13.76 19.29
CA THR A 218 -4.66 -12.95 18.07
C THR A 218 -4.02 -11.56 18.22
N PRO A 219 -2.72 -11.40 17.91
CA PRO A 219 -2.08 -10.09 17.94
C PRO A 219 -2.66 -9.16 16.88
N TYR A 220 -2.67 -7.86 17.18
CA TYR A 220 -2.90 -6.84 16.18
C TYR A 220 -1.81 -6.87 15.12
N THR A 221 -2.16 -6.44 13.90
CA THR A 221 -1.15 -6.16 12.87
C THR A 221 -0.78 -4.69 12.96
N GLY A 222 0.51 -4.43 13.15
CA GLY A 222 1.14 -3.13 12.94
C GLY A 222 1.94 -3.10 11.63
N ILE A 223 2.11 -1.93 11.04
CA ILE A 223 3.10 -1.69 9.98
C ILE A 223 3.91 -0.46 10.34
N VAL A 224 5.22 -0.57 10.20
CA VAL A 224 6.16 0.52 10.45
C VAL A 224 6.51 1.21 9.14
N TYR A 225 6.41 2.53 9.14
CA TYR A 225 6.78 3.37 8.01
C TYR A 225 7.74 4.46 8.46
N GLU A 226 8.41 5.08 7.49
CA GLU A 226 9.09 6.34 7.74
C GLU A 226 8.11 7.42 8.21
N TYR A 227 8.63 8.32 9.02
CA TYR A 227 7.95 9.55 9.35
C TYR A 227 8.20 10.59 8.26
N ILE A 228 7.13 11.23 7.79
CA ILE A 228 7.18 12.33 6.83
C ILE A 228 6.85 13.60 7.63
N GLU A 229 7.77 14.57 7.60
CA GLU A 229 7.54 15.87 8.22
C GLU A 229 6.42 16.60 7.50
N ALA A 230 5.65 17.37 8.29
CA ALA A 230 4.52 18.11 7.75
C ALA A 230 4.99 19.19 6.77
N GLY A 231 4.33 19.27 5.62
CA GLY A 231 4.70 20.15 4.53
C GLY A 231 3.65 20.18 3.42
N PRO A 232 3.62 21.27 2.64
CA PRO A 232 2.65 21.41 1.57
C PRO A 232 2.85 20.33 0.49
N ASN A 233 1.76 19.87 -0.09
CA ASN A 233 1.79 19.00 -1.25
C ASN A 233 2.00 19.84 -2.53
N ASP A 234 2.95 19.44 -3.35
CA ASP A 234 3.10 19.90 -4.72
C ASP A 234 2.18 19.06 -5.64
N PRO A 235 1.15 19.65 -6.27
CA PRO A 235 0.24 18.92 -7.15
C PRO A 235 0.93 18.18 -8.30
N ALA A 236 2.04 18.71 -8.83
CA ALA A 236 2.76 18.08 -9.93
C ALA A 236 3.47 16.79 -9.48
N VAL A 237 4.10 16.83 -8.31
CA VAL A 237 4.77 15.65 -7.71
C VAL A 237 3.73 14.61 -7.31
N VAL A 238 2.60 15.02 -6.74
CA VAL A 238 1.48 14.11 -6.44
C VAL A 238 0.97 13.45 -7.72
N GLN A 239 0.80 14.22 -8.80
CA GLN A 239 0.35 13.68 -10.08
C GLN A 239 1.36 12.68 -10.66
N GLU A 240 2.66 12.93 -10.54
CA GLU A 240 3.70 11.98 -10.98
C GLU A 240 3.57 10.61 -10.27
N VAL A 241 3.32 10.62 -8.96
CA VAL A 241 3.06 9.40 -8.19
C VAL A 241 1.78 8.70 -8.68
N LEU A 242 0.70 9.47 -8.89
CA LEU A 242 -0.57 8.93 -9.37
C LEU A 242 -0.46 8.36 -10.79
N ASP A 243 0.30 9.00 -11.67
CA ASP A 243 0.54 8.54 -13.04
C ASP A 243 1.33 7.24 -13.06
N PHE A 244 2.38 7.14 -12.23
CA PHE A 244 3.13 5.90 -12.06
C PHE A 244 2.23 4.76 -11.53
N LEU A 245 1.46 5.03 -10.48
CA LEU A 245 0.56 4.04 -9.89
C LEU A 245 -0.49 3.58 -10.90
N HIS A 246 -1.09 4.50 -11.63
CA HIS A 246 -2.06 4.19 -12.68
C HIS A 246 -1.43 3.35 -13.78
N LEU A 247 -0.25 3.74 -14.28
CA LEU A 247 0.48 2.98 -15.29
C LEU A 247 0.84 1.57 -14.79
N ALA A 248 1.21 1.42 -13.52
CA ALA A 248 1.47 0.12 -12.88
C ALA A 248 0.20 -0.71 -12.60
N GLY A 249 -0.99 -0.21 -12.98
CA GLY A 249 -2.26 -0.92 -12.88
C GLY A 249 -3.09 -0.61 -11.63
N PHE A 250 -2.67 0.32 -10.77
CA PHE A 250 -3.42 0.70 -9.58
C PHE A 250 -4.60 1.61 -9.91
N VAL A 251 -5.61 1.57 -9.04
CA VAL A 251 -6.75 2.51 -9.04
C VAL A 251 -6.93 3.12 -7.66
N ASN A 252 -7.57 4.29 -7.60
CA ASN A 252 -7.96 4.89 -6.32
C ASN A 252 -9.11 4.10 -5.67
N ALA A 253 -9.04 3.89 -4.36
CA ALA A 253 -10.11 3.28 -3.58
C ALA A 253 -11.32 4.22 -3.43
N SER A 254 -11.09 5.53 -3.25
CA SER A 254 -12.15 6.52 -3.01
C SER A 254 -11.80 7.93 -3.50
N GLY A 255 -10.90 8.05 -4.49
CA GLY A 255 -10.31 9.30 -4.97
C GLY A 255 -9.15 9.76 -4.08
N PRO A 256 -8.14 10.50 -4.59
CA PRO A 256 -6.99 10.88 -3.79
C PRO A 256 -7.42 11.94 -2.78
N ARG A 257 -7.57 11.52 -1.52
CA ARG A 257 -7.95 12.43 -0.45
C ARG A 257 -6.72 13.23 -0.06
N GLY A 258 -6.80 14.56 -0.11
CA GLY A 258 -5.67 15.42 0.28
C GLY A 258 -5.12 15.11 1.68
N CYS A 259 -5.96 14.62 2.60
CA CYS A 259 -5.53 14.22 3.95
C CYS A 259 -4.62 12.98 4.00
N ASN A 260 -4.50 12.23 2.91
CA ASN A 260 -3.64 11.06 2.81
C ASN A 260 -2.27 11.41 2.20
N TRP A 261 -2.01 12.69 1.90
CA TRP A 261 -0.77 13.18 1.32
C TRP A 261 -0.13 14.20 2.25
N GLU A 262 1.17 14.05 2.48
CA GLU A 262 1.97 15.01 3.25
C GLU A 262 3.32 15.16 2.55
N SER A 263 3.78 16.40 2.35
CA SER A 263 5.01 16.67 1.61
C SER A 263 5.11 15.89 0.28
N SER A 264 3.99 15.79 -0.44
CA SER A 264 3.80 15.05 -1.69
C SER A 264 3.99 13.53 -1.62
N VAL A 265 3.98 12.94 -0.42
CA VAL A 265 4.09 11.48 -0.21
C VAL A 265 2.75 10.91 0.23
N LEU A 266 2.30 9.84 -0.45
CA LEU A 266 1.11 9.09 -0.04
C LEU A 266 1.37 8.35 1.28
N LEU A 267 0.58 8.68 2.30
CA LEU A 267 0.73 8.14 3.65
C LEU A 267 -0.08 6.86 3.87
N ASP A 268 -1.29 6.77 3.31
CA ASP A 268 -2.21 5.66 3.49
C ASP A 268 -2.24 4.77 2.25
N LEU A 269 -1.59 3.62 2.32
CA LEU A 269 -1.54 2.70 1.18
C LEU A 269 -2.84 1.92 1.00
N SER A 270 -3.81 2.04 1.90
CA SER A 270 -5.16 1.49 1.68
C SER A 270 -6.02 2.37 0.74
N ASP A 271 -5.56 3.59 0.40
CA ASP A 271 -6.25 4.48 -0.55
C ASP A 271 -6.01 4.09 -2.02
N ILE A 272 -5.08 3.17 -2.27
CA ILE A 272 -4.79 2.61 -3.59
C ILE A 272 -5.17 1.14 -3.64
N VAL A 273 -5.59 0.67 -4.80
CA VAL A 273 -6.07 -0.69 -5.02
C VAL A 273 -5.32 -1.27 -6.22
N ASN A 274 -4.52 -2.30 -5.98
CA ASN A 274 -3.82 -3.01 -7.05
C ASN A 274 -4.72 -4.07 -7.73
N PRO A 275 -4.39 -4.53 -8.95
CA PRO A 275 -5.17 -5.51 -9.71
C PRO A 275 -5.44 -6.84 -9.02
N LEU A 276 -4.61 -7.23 -8.04
CA LEU A 276 -4.75 -8.47 -7.26
C LEU A 276 -5.85 -8.36 -6.18
N GLN A 277 -6.38 -7.16 -5.94
CA GLN A 277 -7.38 -6.93 -4.91
C GLN A 277 -8.80 -7.01 -5.47
N ARG A 278 -9.73 -7.52 -4.65
CA ARG A 278 -11.14 -7.68 -5.02
C ARG A 278 -11.82 -6.36 -5.40
N SER A 279 -11.43 -5.27 -4.75
CA SER A 279 -12.01 -3.94 -4.98
C SER A 279 -11.51 -3.25 -6.26
N TRP A 280 -10.57 -3.84 -7.00
CA TRP A 280 -10.08 -3.25 -8.24
C TRP A 280 -11.18 -3.22 -9.30
N SER A 281 -11.25 -2.15 -10.08
CA SER A 281 -12.29 -1.92 -11.09
C SER A 281 -11.74 -1.29 -12.36
N SER A 282 -12.10 -1.86 -13.51
CA SER A 282 -11.76 -1.30 -14.83
C SER A 282 -12.42 0.05 -15.08
N VAL A 283 -13.56 0.35 -14.45
CA VAL A 283 -14.20 1.68 -14.56
C VAL A 283 -13.34 2.74 -13.87
N TRP A 284 -12.82 2.43 -12.69
CA TRP A 284 -11.93 3.35 -11.98
C TRP A 284 -10.58 3.46 -12.68
N HIS A 285 -10.10 2.36 -13.27
CA HIS A 285 -8.87 2.36 -14.07
C HIS A 285 -8.97 3.29 -15.27
N LYS A 286 -10.00 3.13 -16.12
CA LYS A 286 -10.18 3.96 -17.32
C LYS A 286 -10.34 5.46 -17.05
N ARG A 287 -10.67 5.86 -15.82
CA ARG A 287 -10.78 7.26 -15.41
C ARG A 287 -9.44 7.92 -15.13
N GLY A 288 -8.38 7.13 -14.97
CA GLY A 288 -7.09 7.59 -14.48
C GLY A 288 -7.14 8.00 -13.00
N MET A 289 -6.00 8.46 -12.51
CA MET A 289 -5.83 8.98 -11.16
C MET A 289 -5.44 10.46 -11.28
N THR A 290 -6.21 11.37 -10.71
CA THR A 290 -5.97 12.81 -10.83
C THR A 290 -5.81 13.45 -9.46
N ALA A 291 -4.76 14.24 -9.28
CA ALA A 291 -4.58 15.06 -8.10
C ALA A 291 -5.76 16.03 -8.02
N THR A 292 -6.60 15.89 -7.01
CA THR A 292 -7.65 16.88 -6.78
C THR A 292 -7.03 18.07 -6.06
N GLN A 293 -7.27 19.29 -6.54
CA GLN A 293 -7.03 20.51 -5.77
C GLN A 293 -8.08 20.58 -4.65
N GLY A 294 -7.94 19.72 -3.65
CA GLY A 294 -8.69 19.81 -2.42
C GLY A 294 -8.04 20.86 -1.55
N SER A 295 -8.71 22.00 -1.40
CA SER A 295 -8.42 23.09 -0.46
C SER A 295 -7.70 22.60 0.78
N GLY A 296 -6.59 23.24 1.14
CA GLY A 296 -5.97 23.08 2.44
C GLY A 296 -7.00 23.22 3.55
N VAL A 297 -7.46 22.09 4.07
CA VAL A 297 -7.91 22.04 5.45
C VAL A 297 -6.62 21.90 6.23
N GLN A 298 -6.19 23.03 6.78
CA GLN A 298 -5.25 23.06 7.89
C GLN A 298 -5.52 21.87 8.81
N SER A 299 -4.48 21.09 9.10
CA SER A 299 -4.46 20.17 10.23
C SER A 299 -5.70 19.25 10.36
N ALA A 300 -5.74 18.15 9.60
CA ALA A 300 -6.63 17.03 9.95
C ALA A 300 -6.16 16.25 11.22
N PHE A 301 -5.13 16.75 11.92
CA PHE A 301 -4.68 16.25 13.23
C PHE A 301 -5.04 17.15 14.43
N MET A 302 -5.82 18.23 14.25
CA MET A 302 -6.43 18.93 15.38
C MET A 302 -7.86 18.46 15.59
N LEU A 303 -8.02 17.35 16.30
CA LEU A 303 -9.13 17.27 17.24
C LEU A 303 -8.75 18.21 18.39
N ARG A 304 -9.42 19.37 18.45
CA ARG A 304 -9.40 20.23 19.63
C ARG A 304 -9.85 19.41 20.85
N ASP A 305 -9.22 19.74 21.97
CA ASP A 305 -9.34 19.14 23.32
C ASP A 305 -10.70 18.52 23.67
#